data_AF-A0A3M1T174-F1
#
_entry.id   AF-A0A3M1T174-F1
#
_cell.length_a   1.000
_cell.length_b   1.000
_cell.length_c   1.000
_cell.angle_alpha   90.00
_cell.angle_beta   90.00
_cell.angle_gamma   90.00
#
_symmetry.space_group_name_H-M   'P 1'
#
loop_
_entity.id
_entity.type
_entity.pdbx_description
1 polymer ?
#
loop_
_entity_poly.entity_id
_entity_poly.type
_entity_poly.pdbx_seq_one_letter_code
_entity_poly.pdbx_strand_id
1 'polypeptide(L)'
;MSLDEQLRWIERLTRRPADLAELEDLAPEDRRVLETIDPDRLRAVHRTQALLTVERWWRARFPAVLATLEHLYGGPAEAASRLVSSPAFEAAQGEDETGAAFVGALFDLSADPDWRGPDWIFDLLGYEYLLSTGLPRRARHEPVDEDLEARLLPHARWYAGGRLRRPALVVSFAWPVGALATQPHDADPDPHDLVFLLGPQDAVELSGDGFADAVELLASGANDDVLEEGLGPSAPTVLAHLRAEGAY
;
A
#
# COMPACT_ATOMS: atom_id res chain seq x y z
N MET A 1 -30.54 -13.85 20.56
CA MET A 1 -29.57 -12.87 20.02
C MET A 1 -29.90 -11.48 20.54
N SER A 2 -28.92 -10.74 21.05
CA SER A 2 -29.04 -9.33 21.46
C SER A 2 -29.09 -8.38 20.25
N LEU A 3 -29.52 -7.12 20.45
CA LEU A 3 -29.54 -6.11 19.38
C LEU A 3 -28.14 -5.83 18.82
N ASP A 4 -27.12 -5.80 19.67
CA ASP A 4 -25.73 -5.56 19.26
C ASP A 4 -25.15 -6.73 18.46
N GLU A 5 -25.59 -7.96 18.75
CA GLU A 5 -25.26 -9.12 17.92
C GLU A 5 -25.96 -9.03 16.56
N GLN A 6 -27.24 -8.65 16.52
CA GLN A 6 -27.98 -8.46 15.27
C GLN A 6 -27.34 -7.39 14.37
N LEU A 7 -26.95 -6.26 14.93
CA LEU A 7 -26.30 -5.17 14.17
C LEU A 7 -24.94 -5.61 13.60
N ARG A 8 -24.13 -6.32 14.38
CA ARG A 8 -22.86 -6.90 13.89
C ARG A 8 -23.06 -7.89 12.75
N TRP A 9 -24.11 -8.71 12.82
CA TRP A 9 -24.44 -9.64 11.75
C TRP A 9 -24.92 -8.94 10.48
N ILE A 10 -25.74 -7.90 10.60
CA ILE A 10 -26.16 -7.09 9.45
C ILE A 10 -24.95 -6.43 8.79
N GLU A 11 -24.08 -5.81 9.58
CA GLU A 11 -22.85 -5.17 9.11
C GLU A 11 -21.94 -6.19 8.39
N ARG A 12 -21.73 -7.35 9.00
CA ARG A 12 -20.97 -8.46 8.40
C ARG A 12 -21.57 -8.92 7.08
N LEU A 13 -22.89 -9.16 7.01
CA LEU A 13 -23.57 -9.65 5.81
C LEU A 13 -23.59 -8.63 4.66
N THR A 14 -23.69 -7.33 4.96
CA THR A 14 -23.57 -6.28 3.93
C THR A 14 -22.16 -6.20 3.32
N ARG A 15 -21.14 -6.63 4.07
CA ARG A 15 -19.73 -6.66 3.62
C ARG A 15 -19.33 -8.00 3.01
N ARG A 16 -19.83 -9.09 3.55
CA ARG A 16 -19.51 -10.47 3.17
C ARG A 16 -20.80 -11.23 2.92
N PRO A 17 -21.46 -11.01 1.78
CA PRO A 17 -22.72 -11.67 1.47
C PRO A 17 -22.57 -13.19 1.34
N ALA A 18 -21.35 -13.71 1.12
CA ALA A 18 -21.07 -15.15 1.08
C ALA A 18 -21.28 -15.83 2.45
N ASP A 19 -21.11 -15.09 3.56
CA ASP A 19 -21.28 -15.59 4.92
C ASP A 19 -22.74 -15.93 5.26
N LEU A 20 -23.70 -15.52 4.41
CA LEU A 20 -25.11 -15.88 4.55
C LEU A 20 -25.30 -17.41 4.56
N ALA A 21 -24.56 -18.12 3.71
CA ALA A 21 -24.62 -19.58 3.66
C ALA A 21 -24.07 -20.23 4.94
N GLU A 22 -22.98 -19.68 5.50
CA GLU A 22 -22.42 -20.15 6.78
C GLU A 22 -23.40 -19.94 7.94
N LEU A 23 -24.16 -18.84 7.90
CA LEU A 23 -25.13 -18.48 8.93
C LEU A 23 -26.39 -19.35 8.90
N GLU A 24 -26.84 -19.77 7.71
CA GLU A 24 -27.99 -20.68 7.56
C GLU A 24 -27.75 -22.05 8.22
N ASP A 25 -26.49 -22.45 8.38
CA ASP A 25 -26.08 -23.72 8.99
C ASP A 25 -25.89 -23.65 10.52
N LEU A 26 -25.79 -22.46 11.12
CA LEU A 26 -25.41 -22.29 12.54
C LEU A 26 -26.56 -22.34 13.56
N ALA A 27 -27.82 -22.04 13.18
CA ALA A 27 -28.96 -22.13 14.11
C ALA A 27 -30.32 -22.37 13.40
N PRO A 28 -31.05 -23.47 13.70
CA PRO A 28 -32.35 -23.78 13.07
C PRO A 28 -33.45 -22.73 13.30
N GLU A 29 -33.35 -21.99 14.42
CA GLU A 29 -34.35 -21.00 14.84
C GLU A 29 -34.19 -19.68 14.08
N ASP A 30 -32.97 -19.32 13.71
CA ASP A 30 -32.64 -18.10 12.95
C ASP A 30 -32.72 -18.31 11.43
N ARG A 31 -32.64 -19.56 10.96
CA ARG A 31 -32.73 -19.94 9.54
C ARG A 31 -33.94 -19.36 8.83
N ARG A 32 -35.12 -19.38 9.46
CA ARG A 32 -36.35 -18.82 8.86
C ARG A 32 -36.26 -17.31 8.59
N VAL A 33 -35.49 -16.58 9.40
CA VAL A 33 -35.29 -15.13 9.21
C VAL A 33 -34.28 -14.91 8.09
N LEU A 34 -33.20 -15.69 8.06
CA LEU A 34 -32.18 -15.63 7.00
C LEU A 34 -32.77 -15.98 5.62
N GLU A 35 -33.67 -16.96 5.55
CA GLU A 35 -34.41 -17.34 4.34
C GLU A 35 -35.29 -16.20 3.77
N THR A 36 -35.60 -15.15 4.56
CA THR A 36 -36.32 -13.96 4.07
C THR A 36 -35.40 -12.93 3.40
N ILE A 37 -34.08 -13.08 3.54
CA ILE A 37 -33.10 -12.18 2.93
C ILE A 37 -33.03 -12.52 1.45
N ASP A 38 -33.35 -11.54 0.60
CA ASP A 38 -33.13 -11.61 -0.85
C ASP A 38 -31.62 -11.57 -1.14
N PRO A 39 -31.00 -12.68 -1.60
CA PRO A 39 -29.56 -12.75 -1.81
C PRO A 39 -29.08 -11.84 -2.95
N ASP A 40 -29.91 -11.64 -3.97
CA ASP A 40 -29.57 -10.79 -5.10
C ASP A 40 -29.56 -9.32 -4.67
N ARG A 41 -30.53 -8.93 -3.83
CA ARG A 41 -30.55 -7.60 -3.23
C ARG A 41 -29.37 -7.38 -2.28
N LEU A 42 -29.01 -8.38 -1.47
CA LEU A 42 -27.85 -8.30 -0.57
C LEU A 42 -26.55 -8.11 -1.38
N ARG A 43 -26.36 -8.89 -2.45
CA ARG A 43 -25.22 -8.74 -3.37
C ARG A 43 -25.19 -7.37 -4.05
N ALA A 44 -26.34 -6.81 -4.43
CA ALA A 44 -26.42 -5.48 -5.03
C ALA A 44 -26.04 -4.36 -4.05
N VAL A 45 -26.50 -4.44 -2.80
CA VAL A 45 -26.11 -3.53 -1.71
C VAL A 45 -24.61 -3.60 -1.47
N HIS A 46 -24.08 -4.81 -1.32
CA HIS A 46 -22.65 -5.05 -1.14
C HIS A 46 -21.81 -4.41 -2.26
N ARG A 47 -22.14 -4.68 -3.53
CA ARG A 47 -21.40 -4.11 -4.68
C ARG A 47 -21.37 -2.58 -4.67
N THR A 48 -22.50 -1.96 -4.33
CA THR A 48 -22.60 -0.50 -4.27
C THR A 48 -21.76 0.06 -3.13
N GLN A 49 -21.85 -0.55 -1.94
CA GLN A 49 -21.03 -0.17 -0.79
C GLN A 49 -19.53 -0.35 -1.07
N ALA A 50 -19.17 -1.45 -1.75
CA ALA A 50 -17.79 -1.75 -2.09
C ALA A 50 -17.21 -0.69 -3.03
N LEU A 51 -17.93 -0.35 -4.11
CA LEU A 51 -17.51 0.71 -5.02
C LEU A 51 -17.35 2.06 -4.29
N LEU A 52 -18.32 2.45 -3.47
CA LEU A 52 -18.23 3.70 -2.69
C LEU A 52 -17.03 3.72 -1.73
N THR A 53 -16.72 2.57 -1.13
CA THR A 53 -15.56 2.42 -0.23
C THR A 53 -14.27 2.61 -1.01
N VAL A 54 -14.10 1.89 -2.12
CA VAL A 54 -12.89 2.00 -2.95
C VAL A 54 -12.72 3.42 -3.48
N GLU A 55 -13.76 4.01 -4.05
CA GLU A 55 -13.71 5.35 -4.64
C GLU A 55 -13.35 6.43 -3.61
N ARG A 56 -13.95 6.35 -2.42
CA ARG A 56 -13.73 7.35 -1.37
C ARG A 56 -12.37 7.20 -0.69
N TRP A 57 -11.94 5.95 -0.46
CA TRP A 57 -10.81 5.68 0.44
C TRP A 57 -9.56 5.24 -0.26
N TRP A 58 -9.63 4.47 -1.34
CA TRP A 58 -8.44 3.80 -1.88
C TRP A 58 -8.05 4.32 -3.26
N ARG A 59 -9.00 4.77 -4.08
CA ARG A 59 -8.76 5.21 -5.47
C ARG A 59 -7.66 6.24 -5.61
N ALA A 60 -7.67 7.26 -4.76
CA ALA A 60 -6.69 8.34 -4.82
C ALA A 60 -5.32 7.95 -4.23
N ARG A 61 -5.27 6.90 -3.40
CA ARG A 61 -4.05 6.46 -2.70
C ARG A 61 -3.33 5.32 -3.42
N PHE A 62 -4.09 4.42 -4.01
CA PHE A 62 -3.61 3.20 -4.65
C PHE A 62 -4.12 3.04 -6.10
N PRO A 63 -4.00 4.07 -6.95
CA PRO A 63 -4.65 4.08 -8.27
C PRO A 63 -4.18 2.97 -9.19
N ALA A 64 -2.88 2.71 -9.29
CA ALA A 64 -2.33 1.73 -10.22
C ALA A 64 -2.51 0.29 -9.70
N VAL A 65 -2.39 0.05 -8.39
CA VAL A 65 -2.77 -1.25 -7.80
C VAL A 65 -4.24 -1.55 -8.09
N LEU A 66 -5.14 -0.60 -7.85
CA LEU A 66 -6.57 -0.80 -8.12
C LEU A 66 -6.84 -1.03 -9.60
N ALA A 67 -6.27 -0.23 -10.51
CA ALA A 67 -6.43 -0.43 -11.95
C ALA A 67 -5.98 -1.84 -12.39
N THR A 68 -4.90 -2.35 -11.79
CA THR A 68 -4.42 -3.71 -12.03
C THR A 68 -5.42 -4.76 -11.57
N LEU A 69 -5.96 -4.63 -10.35
CA LEU A 69 -6.97 -5.55 -9.83
C LEU A 69 -8.25 -5.53 -10.68
N GLU A 70 -8.67 -4.36 -11.14
CA GLU A 70 -9.84 -4.21 -12.01
C GLU A 70 -9.65 -4.91 -13.35
N HIS A 71 -8.45 -4.83 -13.92
CA HIS A 71 -8.12 -5.58 -15.12
C HIS A 71 -8.17 -7.09 -14.87
N LEU A 72 -7.53 -7.56 -13.79
CA LEU A 72 -7.47 -8.98 -13.43
C LEU A 72 -8.85 -9.59 -13.18
N TYR A 73 -9.75 -8.85 -12.52
CA TYR A 73 -11.08 -9.32 -12.15
C TYR A 73 -12.17 -8.96 -13.17
N GLY A 74 -11.81 -8.36 -14.30
CA GLY A 74 -12.77 -8.02 -15.36
C GLY A 74 -13.68 -6.81 -15.06
N GLY A 75 -13.35 -6.02 -14.03
CA GLY A 75 -13.92 -4.69 -13.84
C GLY A 75 -13.95 -4.17 -12.40
N PRO A 76 -14.33 -2.88 -12.22
CA PRO A 76 -14.35 -2.19 -10.92
C PRO A 76 -15.22 -2.86 -9.85
N ALA A 77 -16.42 -3.30 -10.22
CA ALA A 77 -17.37 -3.85 -9.25
C ALA A 77 -16.89 -5.16 -8.62
N GLU A 78 -16.23 -6.02 -9.40
CA GLU A 78 -15.73 -7.31 -8.91
C GLU A 78 -14.47 -7.12 -8.05
N ALA A 79 -13.52 -6.30 -8.50
CA ALA A 79 -12.33 -5.96 -7.73
C ALA A 79 -12.70 -5.32 -6.38
N ALA A 80 -13.61 -4.33 -6.38
CA ALA A 80 -14.08 -3.69 -5.17
C ALA A 80 -14.77 -4.68 -4.21
N SER A 81 -15.64 -5.54 -4.74
CA SER A 81 -16.36 -6.55 -3.97
C SER A 81 -15.39 -7.50 -3.27
N ARG A 82 -14.34 -7.96 -3.96
CA ARG A 82 -13.31 -8.85 -3.40
C ARG A 82 -12.51 -8.18 -2.29
N LEU A 83 -12.05 -6.95 -2.50
CA LEU A 83 -11.28 -6.20 -1.50
C LEU A 83 -12.08 -5.94 -0.23
N VAL A 84 -13.33 -5.49 -0.36
CA VAL A 84 -14.20 -5.15 0.78
C VAL A 84 -14.74 -6.40 1.50
N SER A 85 -14.70 -7.57 0.85
CA SER A 85 -15.06 -8.84 1.47
C SER A 85 -13.93 -9.46 2.31
N SER A 86 -12.70 -8.92 2.26
CA SER A 86 -11.59 -9.43 3.06
C SER A 86 -11.87 -9.29 4.56
N PRO A 87 -11.51 -10.27 5.40
CA PRO A 87 -11.55 -10.14 6.85
C PRO A 87 -10.68 -9.00 7.41
N ALA A 88 -9.63 -8.58 6.70
CA ALA A 88 -8.87 -7.38 7.06
C ALA A 88 -9.76 -6.11 7.08
N PHE A 89 -10.87 -6.14 6.34
CA PHE A 89 -11.90 -5.10 6.30
C PHE A 89 -12.97 -5.26 7.40
N GLU A 90 -12.57 -5.49 8.66
CA GLU A 90 -13.51 -5.56 9.80
C GLU A 90 -13.24 -4.57 10.94
N ALA A 91 -12.11 -3.86 10.98
CA ALA A 91 -11.70 -3.11 12.18
C ALA A 91 -11.29 -1.63 12.00
N ALA A 92 -11.58 -1.00 10.86
CA ALA A 92 -11.24 0.41 10.66
C ALA A 92 -12.36 1.33 11.19
N GLN A 93 -12.47 1.49 12.51
CA GLN A 93 -13.29 2.56 13.09
C GLN A 93 -12.72 3.91 12.61
N GLY A 94 -13.36 4.49 11.58
CA GLY A 94 -12.90 5.70 10.91
C GLY A 94 -12.09 5.42 9.65
N GLU A 95 -12.64 4.67 8.70
CA GLU A 95 -12.29 4.74 7.28
C GLU A 95 -10.77 4.72 6.94
N ASP A 96 -10.15 3.54 7.07
CA ASP A 96 -8.80 3.13 6.64
C ASP A 96 -7.74 4.24 6.43
N GLU A 97 -7.55 5.14 7.39
CA GLU A 97 -6.63 6.28 7.27
C GLU A 97 -5.16 5.88 7.08
N THR A 98 -4.79 4.69 7.54
CA THR A 98 -3.43 4.15 7.46
C THR A 98 -3.22 3.23 6.25
N GLY A 99 -4.26 2.93 5.47
CA GLY A 99 -4.18 2.01 4.33
C GLY A 99 -4.04 0.54 4.72
N ALA A 100 -4.09 0.22 6.01
CA ALA A 100 -3.91 -1.14 6.53
C ALA A 100 -5.01 -2.08 6.07
N ALA A 101 -6.25 -1.61 5.95
CA ALA A 101 -7.34 -2.46 5.48
C ALA A 101 -7.17 -2.81 4.00
N PHE A 102 -6.78 -1.85 3.15
CA PHE A 102 -6.49 -2.11 1.74
C PHE A 102 -5.32 -3.09 1.56
N VAL A 103 -4.20 -2.83 2.24
CA VAL A 103 -3.00 -3.66 2.15
C VAL A 103 -3.28 -5.07 2.66
N GLY A 104 -3.96 -5.18 3.81
CA GLY A 104 -4.39 -6.47 4.37
C GLY A 104 -5.29 -7.24 3.41
N ALA A 105 -6.25 -6.55 2.78
CA ALA A 105 -7.12 -7.16 1.78
C ALA A 105 -6.33 -7.70 0.58
N LEU A 106 -5.31 -6.99 0.10
CA LEU A 106 -4.49 -7.50 -1.00
C LEU A 106 -3.66 -8.72 -0.58
N PHE A 107 -3.11 -8.72 0.64
CA PHE A 107 -2.42 -9.89 1.18
C PHE A 107 -3.35 -11.10 1.27
N ASP A 108 -4.56 -10.93 1.78
CA ASP A 108 -5.56 -12.00 1.85
C ASP A 108 -5.91 -12.54 0.45
N LEU A 109 -6.10 -11.63 -0.54
CA LEU A 109 -6.36 -12.02 -1.92
C LEU A 109 -5.19 -12.79 -2.54
N SER A 110 -3.95 -12.41 -2.24
CA SER A 110 -2.76 -13.10 -2.76
C SER A 110 -2.51 -14.47 -2.13
N ALA A 111 -3.12 -14.73 -0.96
CA ALA A 111 -3.06 -16.03 -0.31
C ALA A 111 -4.04 -17.06 -0.94
N ASP A 112 -4.95 -16.61 -1.81
CA ASP A 112 -5.83 -17.48 -2.59
C ASP A 112 -4.99 -18.34 -3.55
N PRO A 113 -5.13 -19.69 -3.55
CA PRO A 113 -4.46 -20.57 -4.51
C PRO A 113 -4.71 -20.23 -5.98
N ASP A 114 -5.84 -19.58 -6.26
CA ASP A 114 -6.22 -19.11 -7.59
C ASP A 114 -5.76 -17.68 -7.89
N TRP A 115 -4.94 -17.07 -7.02
CA TRP A 115 -4.29 -15.80 -7.30
C TRP A 115 -3.46 -15.90 -8.59
N ARG A 116 -3.66 -14.92 -9.48
CA ARG A 116 -2.96 -14.77 -10.77
C ARG A 116 -2.47 -13.33 -10.98
N GLY A 117 -2.38 -12.54 -9.91
CA GLY A 117 -1.88 -11.18 -10.04
C GLY A 117 -0.39 -11.14 -10.35
N PRO A 118 0.09 -10.02 -10.90
CA PRO A 118 1.47 -9.91 -11.34
C PRO A 118 2.43 -9.90 -10.15
N ASP A 119 3.64 -10.42 -10.38
CA ASP A 119 4.69 -10.53 -9.36
C ASP A 119 5.11 -9.17 -8.79
N TRP A 120 4.97 -8.09 -9.56
CA TRP A 120 5.33 -6.72 -9.18
C TRP A 120 4.28 -6.01 -8.32
N ILE A 121 3.10 -6.60 -8.09
CA ILE A 121 1.98 -5.89 -7.45
C ILE A 121 2.31 -5.40 -6.03
N PHE A 122 3.15 -6.13 -5.29
CA PHE A 122 3.51 -5.77 -3.92
C PHE A 122 4.59 -4.69 -3.85
N ASP A 123 5.52 -4.66 -4.82
CA ASP A 123 6.45 -3.54 -4.98
C ASP A 123 5.68 -2.26 -5.31
N LEU A 124 4.72 -2.35 -6.25
CA LEU A 124 3.86 -1.21 -6.58
C LEU A 124 2.99 -0.78 -5.38
N LEU A 125 2.44 -1.73 -4.61
CA LEU A 125 1.69 -1.43 -3.40
C LEU A 125 2.56 -0.72 -2.36
N GLY A 126 3.79 -1.18 -2.13
CA GLY A 126 4.74 -0.54 -1.23
C GLY A 126 5.07 0.89 -1.66
N TYR A 127 5.29 1.10 -2.96
CA TYR A 127 5.54 2.42 -3.53
C TYR A 127 4.34 3.37 -3.38
N GLU A 128 3.13 2.96 -3.80
CA GLU A 128 1.93 3.79 -3.65
C GLU A 128 1.57 4.04 -2.18
N TYR A 129 1.82 3.07 -1.30
CA TYR A 129 1.68 3.24 0.15
C TYR A 129 2.62 4.33 0.69
N LEU A 130 3.90 4.30 0.32
CA LEU A 130 4.89 5.29 0.77
C LEU A 130 4.47 6.70 0.37
N LEU A 131 4.10 6.88 -0.90
CA LEU A 131 3.74 8.20 -1.43
C LEU A 131 2.44 8.73 -0.84
N SER A 132 1.43 7.88 -0.69
CA SER A 132 0.09 8.31 -0.27
C SER A 132 -0.07 8.40 1.24
N THR A 133 0.66 7.59 2.00
CA THR A 133 0.40 7.36 3.42
C THR A 133 1.66 7.41 4.27
N GLY A 134 2.67 6.57 3.99
CA GLY A 134 3.86 6.43 4.83
C GLY A 134 4.65 7.74 4.99
N LEU A 135 5.13 8.30 3.88
CA LEU A 135 5.94 9.53 3.87
C LEU A 135 5.15 10.76 4.38
N PRO A 136 3.91 11.03 3.93
CA PRO A 136 3.14 12.16 4.45
C PRO A 136 2.92 12.10 5.97
N ARG A 137 2.60 10.92 6.52
CA ARG A 137 2.42 10.76 7.96
C ARG A 137 3.73 10.95 8.72
N ARG A 138 4.83 10.38 8.22
CA ARG A 138 6.17 10.57 8.81
C ARG A 138 6.62 12.03 8.80
N ALA A 139 6.39 12.76 7.71
CA ALA A 139 6.69 14.19 7.62
C ALA A 139 5.89 15.00 8.64
N ARG A 140 4.63 14.61 8.92
CA ARG A 140 3.77 15.23 9.95
C ARG A 140 3.96 14.68 11.36
N HIS A 141 4.89 13.74 11.57
CA HIS A 141 5.08 13.01 12.83
C HIS A 141 3.81 12.30 13.34
N GLU A 142 2.97 11.85 12.41
CA GLU A 142 1.79 11.04 12.69
C GLU A 142 2.18 9.55 12.80
N PRO A 143 1.43 8.75 13.59
CA PRO A 143 1.69 7.32 13.70
C PRO A 143 1.49 6.62 12.35
N VAL A 144 2.39 5.69 12.05
CA VAL A 144 2.28 4.72 10.94
C VAL A 144 2.15 3.31 11.52
N ASP A 145 1.68 2.37 10.70
CA ASP A 145 1.67 0.95 11.05
C ASP A 145 3.04 0.36 10.69
N GLU A 146 3.92 0.26 11.70
CA GLU A 146 5.31 -0.19 11.51
C GLU A 146 5.40 -1.65 11.04
N ASP A 147 4.51 -2.51 11.52
CA ASP A 147 4.46 -3.92 11.13
C ASP A 147 4.02 -4.05 9.67
N LEU A 148 3.05 -3.24 9.25
CA LEU A 148 2.61 -3.17 7.85
C LEU A 148 3.72 -2.66 6.93
N GLU A 149 4.38 -1.57 7.31
CA GLU A 149 5.49 -1.01 6.54
C GLU A 149 6.64 -2.02 6.40
N ALA A 150 7.01 -2.71 7.47
CA ALA A 150 8.07 -3.72 7.43
C ALA A 150 7.73 -4.90 6.50
N ARG A 151 6.43 -5.24 6.37
CA ARG A 151 5.97 -6.27 5.42
C ARG A 151 5.98 -5.79 3.98
N LEU A 152 5.59 -4.54 3.72
CA LEU A 152 5.55 -3.97 2.38
C LEU A 152 6.95 -3.61 1.85
N LEU A 153 7.83 -3.20 2.76
CA LEU A 153 9.12 -2.61 2.43
C LEU A 153 10.24 -3.28 3.24
N PRO A 154 10.44 -4.61 3.09
CA PRO A 154 11.35 -5.39 3.94
C PRO A 154 12.82 -4.97 3.83
N HIS A 155 13.17 -4.21 2.79
CA HIS A 155 14.53 -3.73 2.54
C HIS A 155 14.69 -2.23 2.77
N ALA A 156 13.67 -1.55 3.28
CA ALA A 156 13.75 -0.13 3.58
C ALA A 156 14.75 0.16 4.71
N ARG A 157 15.57 1.20 4.51
CA ARG A 157 16.59 1.63 5.47
C ARG A 157 16.50 3.13 5.72
N TRP A 158 16.48 3.49 7.00
CA TRP A 158 16.48 4.87 7.45
C TRP A 158 17.91 5.35 7.70
N TYR A 159 18.24 6.49 7.11
CA TYR A 159 19.52 7.17 7.27
C TYR A 159 19.30 8.56 7.85
N ALA A 160 20.09 8.91 8.88
CA ALA A 160 20.07 10.23 9.49
C ALA A 160 21.44 10.54 10.11
N GLY A 161 21.77 11.84 10.21
CA GLY A 161 23.00 12.30 10.84
C GLY A 161 24.21 12.30 9.91
N GLY A 162 25.41 12.27 10.49
CA GLY A 162 26.67 12.44 9.75
C GLY A 162 26.72 13.81 9.08
N ARG A 163 26.74 13.82 7.75
CA ARG A 163 26.68 15.03 6.92
C ARG A 163 25.30 15.29 6.32
N LEU A 164 24.34 14.39 6.51
CA LEU A 164 22.95 14.61 6.07
C LEU A 164 22.30 15.72 6.89
N ARG A 165 21.70 16.69 6.21
CA ARG A 165 20.87 17.74 6.81
C ARG A 165 19.41 17.30 6.98
N ARG A 166 18.98 16.28 6.26
CA ARG A 166 17.62 15.74 6.26
C ARG A 166 17.67 14.22 6.44
N PRO A 167 16.75 13.61 7.21
CA PRO A 167 16.58 12.17 7.21
C PRO A 167 16.25 11.68 5.80
N ALA A 168 16.76 10.51 5.46
CA ALA A 168 16.52 9.88 4.18
C ALA A 168 16.01 8.45 4.40
N LEU A 169 15.08 8.02 3.54
CA LEU A 169 14.66 6.64 3.43
C LEU A 169 15.17 6.09 2.10
N VAL A 170 15.92 4.99 2.16
CA VAL A 170 16.31 4.23 0.96
C VAL A 170 15.43 3.00 0.89
N VAL A 171 14.84 2.74 -0.28
CA VAL A 171 13.97 1.59 -0.52
C VAL A 171 14.39 0.90 -1.80
N SER A 172 14.68 -0.40 -1.71
CA SER A 172 14.98 -1.23 -2.86
C SER A 172 13.71 -1.88 -3.39
N PHE A 173 13.50 -1.79 -4.70
CA PHE A 173 12.44 -2.46 -5.43
C PHE A 173 13.06 -3.42 -6.46
N ALA A 174 12.39 -4.55 -6.71
CA ALA A 174 12.79 -5.50 -7.76
C ALA A 174 12.21 -5.14 -9.12
N TRP A 175 11.17 -4.29 -9.14
CA TRP A 175 10.41 -3.93 -10.32
C TRP A 175 10.35 -2.41 -10.50
N PRO A 176 10.19 -1.90 -11.74
CA PRO A 176 10.22 -0.46 -12.05
C PRO A 176 8.94 0.27 -11.57
N VAL A 177 8.78 0.42 -10.26
CA VAL A 177 7.57 0.95 -9.62
C VAL A 177 7.14 2.33 -10.11
N GLY A 178 8.08 3.22 -10.43
CA GLY A 178 7.76 4.53 -11.00
C GLY A 178 7.09 4.45 -12.38
N ALA A 179 7.53 3.52 -13.23
CA ALA A 179 6.89 3.26 -14.52
C ALA A 179 5.53 2.56 -14.32
N LEU A 180 5.49 1.53 -13.48
CA LEU A 180 4.28 0.77 -13.16
C LEU A 180 3.15 1.65 -12.57
N ALA A 181 3.50 2.65 -11.77
CA ALA A 181 2.52 3.59 -11.21
C ALA A 181 1.83 4.46 -12.28
N THR A 182 2.48 4.67 -13.43
CA THR A 182 1.89 5.43 -14.55
C THR A 182 1.21 4.52 -15.56
N GLN A 183 1.78 3.34 -15.81
CA GLN A 183 1.34 2.37 -16.80
C GLN A 183 1.56 0.96 -16.25
N PRO A 184 0.58 0.42 -15.51
CA PRO A 184 0.65 -0.92 -14.95
C PRO A 184 0.44 -1.96 -16.06
N HIS A 185 1.52 -2.25 -16.78
CA HIS A 185 1.56 -3.23 -17.86
C HIS A 185 2.71 -4.20 -17.62
N ASP A 186 2.72 -5.33 -18.34
CA ASP A 186 3.80 -6.32 -18.29
C ASP A 186 5.18 -5.62 -18.36
N ALA A 187 5.81 -5.51 -17.20
CA ALA A 187 7.15 -4.97 -17.04
C ALA A 187 8.12 -6.13 -16.90
N ASP A 188 9.37 -5.90 -17.27
CA ASP A 188 10.47 -6.79 -16.89
C ASP A 188 11.02 -6.35 -15.51
N PRO A 189 11.59 -7.26 -14.71
CA PRO A 189 12.28 -6.89 -13.48
C PRO A 189 13.40 -5.88 -13.77
N ASP A 190 13.43 -4.81 -12.97
CA ASP A 190 14.45 -3.75 -13.05
C ASP A 190 14.80 -3.34 -11.61
N PRO A 191 15.67 -4.11 -10.94
CA PRO A 191 16.02 -3.85 -9.55
C PRO A 191 16.70 -2.49 -9.39
N HIS A 192 16.16 -1.64 -8.53
CA HIS A 192 16.68 -0.30 -8.31
C HIS A 192 16.36 0.20 -6.90
N ASP A 193 17.09 1.23 -6.49
CA ASP A 193 16.83 1.94 -5.23
C ASP A 193 16.16 3.28 -5.50
N LEU A 194 15.17 3.60 -4.66
CA LEU A 194 14.60 4.93 -4.55
C LEU A 194 15.03 5.55 -3.23
N VAL A 195 15.35 6.84 -3.28
CA VAL A 195 15.73 7.63 -2.10
C VAL A 195 14.67 8.69 -1.86
N PHE A 196 14.12 8.73 -0.65
CA PHE A 196 13.18 9.77 -0.22
C PHE A 196 13.84 10.65 0.83
N LEU A 197 14.06 11.93 0.51
CA LEU A 197 14.55 12.93 1.46
C LEU A 197 13.37 13.58 2.19
N LEU A 198 13.29 13.40 3.51
CA LEU A 198 12.17 13.92 4.29
C LEU A 198 12.35 15.40 4.62
N GLY A 199 11.31 16.17 4.34
CA GLY A 199 11.18 17.57 4.73
C GLY A 199 10.20 17.75 5.88
N PRO A 200 9.99 19.01 6.31
CA PRO A 200 9.05 19.32 7.37
C PRO A 200 7.59 19.01 7.02
N GLN A 201 7.24 18.96 5.74
CA GLN A 201 5.86 18.75 5.27
C GLN A 201 5.76 17.89 4.01
N ASP A 202 6.89 17.45 3.45
CA ASP A 202 6.97 16.74 2.18
C ASP A 202 8.11 15.71 2.19
N ALA A 203 8.19 14.92 1.13
CA ALA A 203 9.34 14.10 0.82
C ALA A 203 9.70 14.31 -0.65
N VAL A 204 11.00 14.43 -0.93
CA VAL A 204 11.52 14.50 -2.29
C VAL A 204 12.01 13.12 -2.69
N GLU A 205 11.44 12.58 -3.76
CA GLU A 205 11.90 11.34 -4.37
C GLU A 205 13.08 11.61 -5.30
N LEU A 206 14.13 10.82 -5.15
CA LEU A 206 15.31 10.79 -5.98
C LEU A 206 15.46 9.38 -6.55
N SER A 207 15.58 9.31 -7.87
CA SER A 207 15.78 8.08 -8.62
C SER A 207 17.02 8.19 -9.50
N GLY A 208 17.71 7.06 -9.65
CA GLY A 208 18.92 6.94 -10.47
C GLY A 208 20.13 6.41 -9.69
N ASP A 209 21.16 6.05 -10.46
CA ASP A 209 22.34 5.36 -9.95
C ASP A 209 23.13 6.21 -8.95
N GLY A 210 23.52 5.59 -7.84
CA GLY A 210 24.43 6.16 -6.84
C GLY A 210 23.78 7.07 -5.79
N PHE A 211 22.48 7.38 -5.87
CA PHE A 211 21.82 8.16 -4.81
C PHE A 211 21.77 7.42 -3.47
N ALA A 212 21.47 6.13 -3.48
CA ALA A 212 21.44 5.30 -2.27
C ALA A 212 22.82 5.23 -1.59
N ASP A 213 23.86 4.92 -2.37
CA ASP A 213 25.25 4.90 -1.89
C ASP A 213 25.68 6.26 -1.35
N ALA A 214 25.32 7.36 -2.04
CA ALA A 214 25.65 8.70 -1.60
C ALA A 214 25.00 9.03 -0.25
N VAL A 215 23.73 8.67 -0.08
CA VAL A 215 23.02 8.86 1.20
C VAL A 215 23.67 8.05 2.32
N GLU A 216 24.01 6.79 2.07
CA GLU A 216 24.69 5.94 3.05
C GLU A 216 26.05 6.51 3.47
N LEU A 217 26.87 6.92 2.50
CA LEU A 217 28.17 7.53 2.76
C LEU A 217 28.03 8.86 3.51
N LEU A 218 27.09 9.71 3.13
CA LEU A 218 26.82 10.97 3.84
C LEU A 218 26.35 10.74 5.27
N ALA A 219 25.49 9.75 5.50
CA ALA A 219 25.02 9.37 6.83
C ALA A 219 26.15 8.87 7.73
N SER A 220 27.14 8.17 7.15
CA SER A 220 28.34 7.71 7.87
C SER A 220 29.29 8.85 8.25
N GLY A 221 29.13 10.04 7.67
CA GLY A 221 30.03 11.18 7.86
C GLY A 221 31.24 11.18 6.92
N ALA A 222 31.20 10.43 5.82
CA ALA A 222 32.27 10.35 4.83
C ALA A 222 32.69 11.75 4.32
N ASN A 223 34.00 11.97 4.17
CA ASN A 223 34.53 13.20 3.57
C ASN A 223 34.37 13.18 2.04
N ASP A 224 34.70 14.29 1.39
CA ASP A 224 34.50 14.43 -0.06
C ASP A 224 35.36 13.43 -0.87
N ASP A 225 36.57 13.11 -0.42
CA ASP A 225 37.44 12.12 -1.07
C ASP A 225 36.78 10.73 -1.10
N VAL A 226 36.20 10.28 0.03
CA VAL A 226 35.51 8.97 0.12
C VAL A 226 34.22 8.97 -0.69
N LEU A 227 33.50 10.10 -0.76
CA LEU A 227 32.31 10.23 -1.60
C LEU A 227 32.66 10.13 -3.09
N GLU A 228 33.72 10.82 -3.53
CA GLU A 228 34.18 10.77 -4.92
C GLU A 228 34.70 9.39 -5.30
N GLU A 229 35.44 8.71 -4.41
CA GLU A 229 35.90 7.33 -4.63
C GLU A 229 34.73 6.34 -4.69
N GLY A 230 33.78 6.43 -3.74
CA GLY A 230 32.66 5.51 -3.63
C GLY A 230 31.63 5.64 -4.76
N LEU A 231 31.35 6.87 -5.22
CA LEU A 231 30.39 7.16 -6.29
C LEU A 231 31.01 7.15 -7.69
N GLY A 232 32.35 7.18 -7.77
CA GLY A 232 33.09 7.14 -9.02
C GLY A 232 32.69 8.27 -9.99
N PRO A 233 32.56 8.00 -11.30
CA PRO A 233 32.27 9.01 -12.31
C PRO A 233 30.94 9.76 -12.11
N SER A 234 29.97 9.16 -11.41
CA SER A 234 28.66 9.75 -11.15
C SER A 234 28.68 10.75 -10.00
N ALA A 235 29.77 10.78 -9.19
CA ALA A 235 29.87 11.61 -8.00
C ALA A 235 29.50 13.08 -8.24
N PRO A 236 30.05 13.80 -9.24
CA PRO A 236 29.75 15.22 -9.41
C PRO A 236 28.26 15.50 -9.64
N THR A 237 27.59 14.64 -10.41
CA THR A 237 26.17 14.79 -10.74
C THR A 237 25.27 14.48 -9.54
N VAL A 238 25.50 13.33 -8.90
CA VAL A 238 24.73 12.89 -7.73
C VAL A 238 24.89 13.89 -6.58
N LEU A 239 26.13 14.29 -6.30
CA LEU A 239 26.46 15.24 -5.24
C LEU A 239 25.91 16.64 -5.52
N ALA A 240 25.92 17.11 -6.77
CA ALA A 240 25.30 18.39 -7.12
C ALA A 240 23.77 18.37 -6.94
N HIS A 241 23.12 17.27 -7.34
CA HIS A 241 21.68 17.10 -7.17
C HIS A 241 21.30 17.07 -5.68
N LEU A 242 21.98 16.25 -4.88
CA LEU A 242 21.75 16.17 -3.44
C LEU A 242 21.96 17.53 -2.73
N ARG A 243 22.92 18.36 -3.16
CA ARG A 243 23.06 19.73 -2.64
C ARG A 243 21.90 20.63 -3.05
N ALA A 244 21.42 20.52 -4.28
CA ALA A 244 20.30 21.31 -4.77
C ALA A 244 19.01 21.02 -3.96
N GLU A 245 18.81 19.76 -3.59
CA GLU A 245 17.67 19.30 -2.78
C GLU A 245 17.87 19.49 -1.26
N GLY A 246 18.99 20.10 -0.86
CA GLY A 246 19.30 20.42 0.53
C GLY A 246 19.61 19.19 1.40
N ALA A 247 20.05 18.09 0.79
CA ALA A 247 20.37 16.85 1.49
C ALA A 247 21.63 16.96 2.36
N TYR A 248 22.65 17.73 1.94
CA TYR A 248 23.91 17.92 2.68
C TYR A 248 24.63 19.25 2.37
#